data_AF-A0A497K8Z1-F1
#
_entry.id   AF-A0A497K8Z1-F1
#
_cell.length_a   1.000
_cell.length_b   1.000
_cell.length_c   1.000
_cell.angle_alpha   90.00
_cell.angle_beta   90.00
_cell.angle_gamma   90.00
#
_symmetry.space_group_name_H-M   'P 1'
#
loop_
_entity.id
_entity.type
_entity.pdbx_description
1 polymer ?
#
loop_
_entity_poly.entity_id
_entity_poly.type
_entity_poly.pdbx_seq_one_letter_code
_entity_poly.pdbx_strand_id
1 'polypeptide(L)'
;MFEDREKVKRDISKILYRIGAIKFGSFRLTSGRLSPYYIDLRLIPSFPEAFHEISEVLVRFIKKDVGEGTFDRIAGIPTAGIPF
;
A
#
# COMPACT_ATOMS: atom_id res chain seq x y z
N MET A 1 -21.38 0.80 6.45
CA MET A 1 -20.51 1.56 5.51
C MET A 1 -19.10 1.85 6.07
N PHE A 2 -18.90 1.90 7.40
CA PHE A 2 -17.58 2.03 8.05
C PHE A 2 -16.81 0.71 8.27
N GLU A 3 -17.51 -0.40 8.50
CA GLU A 3 -16.89 -1.71 8.81
C GLU A 3 -15.99 -2.26 7.69
N ASP A 4 -16.34 -1.96 6.43
CA ASP A 4 -15.58 -2.42 5.27
C ASP A 4 -14.17 -1.79 5.21
N ARG A 5 -14.06 -0.47 5.43
CA ARG A 5 -12.75 0.21 5.41
C ARG A 5 -11.88 -0.17 6.61
N GLU A 6 -12.45 -0.31 7.80
CA GLU A 6 -11.69 -0.72 8.98
C GLU A 6 -11.20 -2.18 8.86
N LYS A 7 -12.02 -3.06 8.28
CA LYS A 7 -11.59 -4.41 7.95
C LYS A 7 -10.44 -4.39 6.93
N VAL A 8 -10.59 -3.66 5.83
CA VAL A 8 -9.53 -3.53 4.81
C VAL A 8 -8.24 -2.97 5.42
N LYS A 9 -8.30 -1.90 6.22
CA LYS A 9 -7.12 -1.34 6.91
C LYS A 9 -6.42 -2.39 7.76
N ARG A 10 -7.17 -3.16 8.55
CA ARG A 10 -6.62 -4.20 9.42
C ARG A 10 -5.97 -5.33 8.60
N ASP A 11 -6.63 -5.78 7.55
CA ASP A 11 -6.17 -6.88 6.72
C ASP A 11 -4.90 -6.48 5.95
N ILE A 12 -4.88 -5.29 5.33
CA ILE A 12 -3.67 -4.74 4.68
C ILE A 12 -2.54 -4.52 5.69
N SER A 13 -2.82 -3.98 6.88
CA SER A 13 -1.79 -3.77 7.91
C SER A 13 -1.11 -5.09 8.31
N LYS A 14 -1.88 -6.19 8.43
CA LYS A 14 -1.33 -7.52 8.72
C LYS A 14 -0.46 -8.04 7.57
N ILE A 15 -0.88 -7.84 6.33
CA ILE A 15 -0.10 -8.23 5.14
C ILE A 15 1.23 -7.49 5.15
N LEU A 16 1.19 -6.15 5.28
CA LEU A 16 2.37 -5.29 5.27
C LEU A 16 3.35 -5.65 6.39
N TYR A 17 2.85 -5.95 7.59
CA TYR A 17 3.68 -6.40 8.69
C TYR A 17 4.31 -7.78 8.41
N ARG A 18 3.52 -8.74 7.93
CA ARG A 18 3.97 -10.11 7.63
C ARG A 18 5.07 -10.16 6.58
N ILE A 19 4.97 -9.33 5.53
CA ILE A 19 5.97 -9.27 4.45
C ILE A 19 7.19 -8.39 4.79
N GLY A 20 7.21 -7.78 5.98
CA GLY A 20 8.28 -6.88 6.41
C GLY A 20 8.28 -5.51 5.72
N ALA A 21 7.19 -5.15 5.05
CA ALA A 21 6.99 -3.81 4.47
C ALA A 21 6.75 -2.75 5.53
N ILE A 22 6.35 -3.13 6.75
CA ILE A 22 6.33 -2.26 7.94
C ILE A 22 7.25 -2.87 8.99
N LYS A 23 8.17 -2.07 9.53
CA LYS A 23 9.08 -2.45 10.61
C LYS A 23 9.00 -1.44 11.75
N PHE A 24 9.04 -1.91 12.99
CA PHE A 24 9.12 -1.08 14.19
C PHE A 24 10.53 -1.17 14.80
N GLY A 25 11.05 -0.04 15.28
CA GLY A 25 12.43 0.06 15.75
C GLY A 25 12.91 1.51 15.75
N SER A 26 14.22 1.73 15.72
CA SER A 26 14.79 3.09 15.61
C SER A 26 15.46 3.25 14.25
N PHE A 27 14.89 4.08 13.39
CA PHE A 27 15.37 4.31 12.03
C PHE A 27 15.79 5.77 11.85
N ARG A 28 16.99 6.00 11.34
CA ARG A 28 17.44 7.35 10.98
C ARG A 28 16.97 7.68 9.57
N LEU A 29 16.16 8.73 9.44
CA LEU A 29 15.70 9.25 8.18
C LEU A 29 16.80 10.06 7.48
N THR A 30 16.66 10.31 6.18
CA THR A 30 17.57 11.17 5.41
C THR A 30 17.64 12.59 5.95
N SER A 31 16.59 13.06 6.63
CA SER A 31 16.56 14.33 7.35
C SER A 31 17.37 14.32 8.66
N GLY A 32 17.95 13.19 9.05
CA GLY A 32 18.68 13.00 10.31
C GLY A 32 17.78 12.67 11.51
N ARG A 33 16.45 12.85 11.40
CA ARG A 33 15.47 12.53 12.45
C ARG A 33 15.37 11.02 12.69
N LEU A 34 15.05 10.65 13.92
CA LEU A 34 14.71 9.27 14.26
C LEU A 34 13.21 9.02 14.08
N SER A 35 12.86 7.89 13.47
CA SER A 35 11.50 7.39 13.31
C SER A 35 11.34 6.07 14.08
N PRO A 36 10.22 5.87 14.80
CA PRO A 36 9.93 4.61 15.49
C PRO A 36 9.49 3.49 14.52
N TYR A 37 9.33 3.80 13.24
CA TYR A 37 8.92 2.85 12.20
C TYR A 37 9.58 3.15 10.86
N TYR A 38 9.61 2.14 10.00
CA TYR A 38 10.05 2.23 8.61
C TYR A 38 9.04 1.51 7.71
N ILE A 39 8.73 2.11 6.58
CA ILE A 39 7.79 1.56 5.58
C ILE A 39 8.50 1.46 4.24
N ASP A 40 8.48 0.26 3.65
CA ASP A 40 8.98 0.01 2.30
C ASP A 40 7.97 -0.78 1.47
N LEU A 41 7.15 -0.05 0.72
CA LEU A 41 6.11 -0.64 -0.13
C LEU A 41 6.69 -1.31 -1.40
N ARG A 42 7.97 -1.07 -1.73
CA ARG A 42 8.63 -1.71 -2.89
C ARG A 42 8.78 -3.21 -2.71
N LEU A 43 8.63 -3.70 -1.49
CA LEU A 43 8.64 -5.13 -1.20
C LEU A 43 7.38 -5.82 -1.70
N ILE A 44 6.23 -5.14 -1.77
CA ILE A 44 4.93 -5.76 -2.07
C ILE A 44 4.96 -6.58 -3.36
N PRO A 45 5.48 -6.08 -4.51
CA PRO A 45 5.51 -6.86 -5.75
C PRO A 45 6.33 -8.16 -5.69
N SER A 46 7.21 -8.33 -4.69
CA SER A 46 7.96 -9.58 -4.48
C SER A 46 7.13 -10.68 -3.80
N PHE A 47 5.89 -10.39 -3.39
CA PHE A 47 4.96 -11.32 -2.76
C PHE A 47 3.67 -11.37 -3.59
N PRO A 48 3.56 -12.26 -4.58
CA PRO A 48 2.48 -12.25 -5.58
C PRO A 48 1.07 -12.23 -4.98
N GLU A 49 0.82 -13.00 -3.92
CA GLU A 49 -0.50 -13.06 -3.27
C GLU A 49 -0.84 -11.75 -2.57
N ALA A 50 0.14 -11.15 -1.87
CA ALA A 50 -0.02 -9.86 -1.20
C ALA A 50 -0.23 -8.73 -2.23
N PHE A 51 0.53 -8.78 -3.33
CA PHE A 51 0.43 -7.81 -4.40
C PHE A 51 -0.93 -7.85 -5.09
N HIS A 52 -1.45 -9.05 -5.38
CA HIS A 52 -2.80 -9.23 -5.92
C HIS A 52 -3.88 -8.70 -4.96
N GLU A 53 -3.84 -9.08 -3.69
CA GLU A 53 -4.84 -8.67 -2.70
C GLU A 53 -4.88 -7.14 -2.49
N ILE A 54 -3.70 -6.50 -2.43
CA ILE A 54 -3.59 -5.03 -2.30
C ILE A 54 -4.09 -4.34 -3.57
N SER A 55 -3.75 -4.85 -4.76
CA SER A 55 -4.19 -4.27 -6.04
C SER A 55 -5.71 -4.33 -6.18
N GLU A 56 -6.32 -5.44 -5.79
CA GLU A 56 -7.79 -5.58 -5.77
C GLU A 56 -8.45 -4.56 -4.82
N VAL A 57 -7.85 -4.29 -3.66
CA VAL A 57 -8.32 -3.23 -2.75
C VAL A 57 -8.24 -1.86 -3.43
N LEU A 58 -7.12 -1.55 -4.10
CA LEU A 58 -6.94 -0.27 -4.80
C LEU A 58 -7.98 -0.07 -5.90
N VAL A 59 -8.20 -1.09 -6.74
CA VAL A 59 -9.22 -1.08 -7.80
C VAL A 59 -10.61 -0.85 -7.21
N ARG A 60 -10.97 -1.53 -6.12
CA ARG A 60 -12.27 -1.32 -5.45
C ARG A 60 -12.44 0.11 -4.95
N PHE A 61 -11.40 0.72 -4.38
CA PHE A 61 -11.45 2.12 -3.94
C PHE A 61 -11.54 3.09 -5.11
N ILE A 62 -10.82 2.87 -6.20
CA ILE A 62 -10.95 3.68 -7.42
C ILE A 62 -12.39 3.63 -7.93
N LYS A 63 -12.98 2.44 -8.09
CA LYS A 63 -14.36 2.29 -8.55
C LYS A 63 -15.39 2.96 -7.63
N LYS A 64 -15.18 2.89 -6.32
CA LYS A 64 -16.12 3.41 -5.32
C LYS A 64 -16.01 4.93 -5.11
N ASP A 65 -14.79 5.45 -5.04
CA ASP A 65 -14.53 6.83 -4.60
C ASP A 65 -14.26 7.78 -5.77
N VAL A 66 -13.70 7.27 -6.88
CA VAL A 66 -13.36 8.06 -8.09
C VAL A 66 -14.37 7.81 -9.21
N GLY A 67 -14.91 6.60 -9.30
CA GLY A 67 -15.87 6.19 -10.32
C GLY A 67 -15.22 5.53 -11.54
N GLU A 68 -15.91 4.55 -12.12
CA GLU A 68 -15.47 3.89 -13.34
C GLU A 68 -15.73 4.79 -14.56
N GLY A 69 -14.75 4.95 -15.46
CA GLY A 69 -14.87 5.78 -16.66
C GLY A 69 -14.72 7.29 -16.43
N THR A 70 -14.34 7.74 -15.23
CA THR A 70 -14.10 9.16 -14.91
C THR A 70 -12.68 9.62 -15.26
N PHE A 71 -11.82 8.71 -15.73
CA PHE A 71 -10.46 8.96 -16.16
C PHE A 71 -10.11 8.08 -17.36
N ASP A 72 -9.25 8.59 -18.24
CA ASP A 72 -8.82 7.86 -19.45
C ASP A 72 -7.56 7.03 -19.25
N ARG A 73 -6.76 7.36 -18.24
CA ARG A 73 -5.39 6.82 -18.05
C ARG A 73 -5.05 6.65 -16.58
N ILE A 74 -4.17 5.67 -16.31
CA ILE A 74 -3.48 5.48 -15.03
C ILE A 74 -1.98 5.66 -15.31
N ALA A 75 -1.29 6.40 -14.46
CA ALA A 75 0.15 6.64 -14.57
C ALA A 75 0.87 6.19 -13.29
N GLY A 76 1.77 5.22 -13.43
CA GLY A 76 2.64 4.76 -12.35
C GLY A 76 3.81 5.72 -12.14
N ILE A 77 4.00 6.19 -10.91
CA ILE A 77 5.08 7.14 -10.58
C ILE A 77 6.42 6.39 -10.40
N PRO A 78 7.48 6.73 -11.14
CA PRO A 78 8.77 6.06 -11.00
C PRO A 78 9.43 6.31 -9.63
N THR A 79 10.17 5.34 -9.07
CA THR A 79 10.34 3.96 -9.56
C THR A 79 9.32 3.00 -8.93
N ALA A 80 8.97 3.25 -7.67
CA ALA A 80 8.22 2.31 -6.84
C ALA A 80 6.74 2.16 -7.22
N GLY A 81 6.16 3.15 -7.91
CA GLY A 81 4.76 3.14 -8.32
C GLY A 81 4.52 2.54 -9.70
N ILE A 82 5.57 2.20 -10.47
CA ILE A 82 5.42 1.55 -11.78
C ILE A 82 4.83 0.13 -11.69
N PRO A 83 5.20 -0.71 -10.70
CA PRO A 83 4.67 -2.06 -10.63
C PRO A 83 3.19 -2.15 -10.24
N PHE A 84 2.64 -1.13 -9.54
CA PHE A 84 1.26 -1.10 -9.03
C PHE A 84 0.28 -0.61 -10.10
#